data_AF-A0AAV2K8Y5-F1
#
_entry.id   AF-A0AAV2K8Y5-F1
#
_cell.length_a   1.000
_cell.length_b   1.000
_cell.length_c   1.000
_cell.angle_alpha   90.00
_cell.angle_beta   90.00
_cell.angle_gamma   90.00
#
_symmetry.space_group_name_H-M   'P 1'
#
loop_
_entity.id
_entity.type
_entity.pdbx_description
1 polymer ?
#
loop_
_entity_poly.entity_id
_entity_poly.type
_entity_poly.pdbx_seq_one_letter_code
_entity_poly.pdbx_strand_id
1 'polypeptide(L)'
;MLSPLHFLGRLGKRPLLIKTEMDEDEDRRKRRREKNKVAAARCRNKKKERTDFLQRESERLEMVNSELKAQIEELRHERQQLMVMLNLHRPTCIVRTDSVKTPEDEANPLLEQF
;
A
#
# COMPACT_ATOMS: atom_id res chain seq x y z
N MET A 1 -32.90 75.43 -12.32
CA MET A 1 -33.13 74.68 -13.57
C MET A 1 -33.43 73.24 -13.23
N LEU A 2 -34.71 72.91 -13.01
CA LEU A 2 -35.17 71.52 -12.93
C LEU A 2 -35.31 70.98 -14.35
N SER A 3 -34.79 69.77 -14.60
CA SER A 3 -35.24 68.91 -15.69
C SER A 3 -34.77 67.47 -15.51
N PRO A 4 -35.52 66.49 -16.03
CA PRO A 4 -36.41 65.70 -15.17
C PRO A 4 -36.06 64.20 -15.12
N LEU A 5 -36.36 63.58 -13.98
CA LEU A 5 -36.49 62.12 -13.85
C LEU A 5 -37.55 61.62 -14.84
N HIS A 6 -37.13 60.97 -15.92
CA HIS A 6 -38.00 60.07 -16.69
C HIS A 6 -38.16 58.77 -15.91
N PHE A 7 -39.03 58.84 -14.92
CA PHE A 7 -39.71 57.72 -14.30
C PHE A 7 -40.98 57.45 -15.10
N LEU A 8 -40.92 56.63 -16.15
CA LEU A 8 -42.10 55.95 -16.69
C LEU A 8 -41.74 54.57 -17.27
N GLY A 9 -42.09 53.54 -16.50
CA GLY A 9 -42.90 52.46 -17.04
C GLY A 9 -42.17 51.26 -17.62
N ARG A 10 -41.92 50.27 -16.77
CA ARG A 10 -42.39 48.89 -17.05
C ARG A 10 -42.65 48.14 -15.74
N LEU A 11 -43.84 48.35 -15.19
CA LEU A 11 -44.49 47.34 -14.35
C LEU A 11 -44.99 46.23 -15.28
N GLY A 12 -44.64 44.98 -14.94
CA GLY A 12 -45.40 43.81 -15.34
C GLY A 12 -44.66 42.80 -16.21
N LYS A 13 -44.49 41.59 -15.64
CA LYS A 13 -44.01 40.29 -16.19
C LYS A 13 -42.48 40.09 -16.01
N ARG A 14 -41.94 39.22 -15.15
CA ARG A 14 -42.46 38.08 -14.37
C ARG A 14 -41.56 37.82 -13.14
N PRO A 15 -42.07 37.89 -11.89
CA PRO A 15 -41.38 37.32 -10.72
C PRO A 15 -41.17 35.80 -10.84
N LEU A 16 -41.97 35.12 -11.67
CA LEU A 16 -41.94 33.67 -11.84
C LEU A 16 -40.70 33.18 -12.59
N LEU A 17 -40.22 33.89 -13.61
CA LEU A 17 -39.08 33.41 -14.43
C LEU A 17 -37.78 33.35 -13.62
N ILE A 18 -37.53 34.36 -12.78
CA ILE A 18 -36.37 34.42 -11.88
C ILE A 18 -36.45 33.30 -10.83
N LYS A 19 -37.66 33.01 -10.33
CA LYS A 19 -37.86 31.93 -9.35
C LYS A 19 -37.61 30.55 -9.96
N THR A 20 -38.06 30.31 -11.19
CA THR A 20 -37.77 29.06 -11.92
C THR A 20 -36.26 28.91 -12.19
N GLU A 21 -35.57 29.98 -12.60
CA GLU A 21 -34.11 29.95 -12.79
C GLU A 21 -33.35 29.71 -11.47
N MET A 22 -33.80 30.30 -10.36
CA MET A 22 -33.25 30.05 -9.03
C MET A 22 -33.45 28.59 -8.57
N ASP A 23 -34.64 28.03 -8.80
CA ASP A 23 -34.97 26.64 -8.46
C ASP A 23 -34.12 25.66 -9.31
N GLU A 24 -33.95 25.93 -10.61
CA GLU A 24 -33.07 25.16 -11.50
C GLU A 24 -31.59 25.23 -11.08
N ASP A 25 -31.13 26.38 -10.59
CA ASP A 25 -29.79 26.57 -10.06
C ASP A 25 -29.57 25.85 -8.72
N GLU A 26 -30.59 25.78 -7.87
CA GLU A 26 -30.56 24.99 -6.64
C GLU A 26 -30.48 23.49 -6.92
N ASP A 27 -31.26 22.99 -7.88
CA ASP A 27 -31.21 21.60 -8.32
C ASP A 27 -29.86 21.25 -8.97
N ARG A 28 -29.31 22.15 -9.79
CA ARG A 28 -27.96 22.01 -10.35
C ARG A 28 -26.91 21.95 -9.25
N ARG A 29 -27.00 22.82 -8.23
CA ARG A 29 -26.11 22.81 -7.05
C ARG A 29 -26.26 21.52 -6.25
N LYS A 30 -27.48 21.03 -6.04
CA LYS A 30 -27.75 19.76 -5.35
C LYS A 30 -27.12 18.57 -6.09
N ARG A 31 -27.30 18.47 -7.41
CA ARG A 31 -26.67 17.42 -8.24
C ARG A 31 -25.14 17.48 -8.17
N ARG A 32 -24.54 18.68 -8.18
CA ARG A 32 -23.08 18.83 -8.02
C ARG A 32 -22.59 18.36 -6.65
N ARG A 33 -23.29 18.72 -5.57
CA ARG A 33 -22.97 18.27 -4.20
C ARG A 33 -23.07 16.75 -4.08
N GLU A 34 -24.11 16.14 -4.64
CA GLU A 34 -24.26 14.68 -4.58
C GLU A 34 -23.13 13.97 -5.35
N LYS A 35 -22.77 14.47 -6.55
CA LYS A 35 -21.61 13.96 -7.29
C LYS A 35 -20.30 14.11 -6.50
N ASN A 36 -20.07 15.26 -5.87
CA ASN A 36 -18.88 15.49 -5.05
C ASN A 36 -18.87 14.58 -3.80
N LYS A 37 -20.01 14.36 -3.16
CA LYS A 37 -20.16 13.44 -2.03
C LYS A 37 -19.74 12.02 -2.41
N VAL A 38 -20.22 11.53 -3.55
CA VAL A 38 -19.82 10.21 -4.09
C VAL A 38 -18.34 10.19 -4.45
N ALA A 39 -17.81 11.23 -5.08
CA ALA A 39 -16.39 11.31 -5.43
C ALA A 39 -15.48 11.33 -4.19
N ALA A 40 -15.85 12.08 -3.15
CA ALA A 40 -15.14 12.13 -1.88
C ALA A 40 -15.18 10.77 -1.16
N ALA A 41 -16.33 10.09 -1.15
CA ALA A 41 -16.45 8.74 -0.61
C ALA A 41 -15.56 7.74 -1.38
N ARG A 42 -15.57 7.78 -2.72
CA ARG A 42 -14.69 6.95 -3.56
C ARG A 42 -13.22 7.23 -3.32
N CYS A 43 -12.82 8.50 -3.15
CA CYS A 43 -11.44 8.88 -2.85
C CYS A 43 -11.00 8.32 -1.49
N ARG A 44 -11.84 8.46 -0.45
CA ARG A 44 -11.58 7.90 0.88
C ARG A 44 -11.49 6.38 0.85
N ASN A 45 -12.43 5.71 0.18
CA ASN A 45 -12.42 4.25 0.05
C ASN A 45 -11.19 3.76 -0.72
N LYS A 46 -10.84 4.38 -1.84
CA LYS A 46 -9.64 4.02 -2.60
C LYS A 46 -8.36 4.18 -1.78
N LYS A 47 -8.28 5.24 -0.95
CA LYS A 47 -7.15 5.43 -0.03
C LYS A 47 -7.11 4.31 1.01
N LYS A 48 -8.26 3.98 1.61
CA LYS A 48 -8.39 2.91 2.59
C LYS A 48 -8.03 1.54 2.01
N GLU A 49 -8.58 1.19 0.85
CA GLU A 49 -8.27 -0.07 0.15
C GLU A 49 -6.79 -0.18 -0.16
N ARG A 50 -6.14 0.92 -0.58
CA ARG A 50 -4.70 0.94 -0.81
C ARG A 50 -3.91 0.71 0.47
N THR A 51 -4.28 1.34 1.59
CA THR A 51 -3.59 1.12 2.86
C THR A 51 -3.81 -0.30 3.36
N ASP A 52 -5.03 -0.82 3.27
CA ASP A 52 -5.39 -2.18 3.70
C ASP A 52 -4.70 -3.25 2.83
N PHE A 53 -4.47 -2.96 1.55
CA PHE A 53 -3.68 -3.82 0.67
C PHE A 53 -2.20 -3.84 1.07
N LEU A 54 -1.60 -2.66 1.24
CA LEU A 54 -0.18 -2.55 1.62
C LEU A 54 0.09 -3.20 2.99
N GLN A 55 -0.81 -3.02 3.95
CA GLN A 55 -0.71 -3.63 5.27
C GLN A 55 -0.71 -5.17 5.18
N ARG A 56 -1.69 -5.75 4.48
CA ARG A 56 -1.77 -7.20 4.27
C ARG A 56 -0.56 -7.75 3.53
N GLU A 57 -0.05 -7.02 2.55
CA GLU A 57 1.14 -7.44 1.82
C GLU A 57 2.40 -7.37 2.71
N SER A 58 2.53 -6.37 3.59
CA SER A 58 3.60 -6.31 4.59
C SER A 58 3.56 -7.52 5.52
N GLU A 59 2.39 -7.80 6.10
CA GLU A 59 2.19 -8.94 7.01
C GLU A 59 2.50 -10.27 6.32
N ARG A 60 2.08 -10.42 5.06
CA ARG A 60 2.38 -11.63 4.27
C ARG A 60 3.88 -11.77 4.03
N LEU A 61 4.57 -10.68 3.66
CA LEU A 61 6.01 -10.71 3.42
C LEU A 61 6.80 -10.98 4.71
N GLU A 62 6.39 -10.42 5.85
CA GLU A 62 6.98 -10.69 7.16
C GLU A 62 6.85 -12.17 7.54
N MET A 63 5.66 -12.75 7.34
CA MET A 63 5.42 -14.17 7.57
C MET A 63 6.34 -15.03 6.69
N VAL A 64 6.37 -14.79 5.38
CA VAL A 64 7.22 -15.56 4.44
C VAL A 64 8.70 -15.39 4.77
N ASN A 65 9.14 -14.19 5.16
CA ASN A 65 10.51 -13.95 5.57
C ASN A 65 10.87 -14.77 6.82
N SER A 66 10.00 -14.78 7.83
CA SER A 66 10.21 -15.56 9.04
C SER A 66 10.30 -17.06 8.76
N GLU A 67 9.46 -17.57 7.86
CA GLU A 67 9.47 -18.98 7.45
C GLU A 67 10.79 -19.33 6.71
N LEU A 68 11.21 -18.49 5.77
CA LEU A 68 12.48 -18.69 5.05
C LEU A 68 13.68 -18.61 6.01
N LYS A 69 13.69 -17.66 6.96
CA LYS A 69 14.74 -17.58 7.99
C LYS A 69 14.79 -18.85 8.84
N ALA A 70 13.64 -19.42 9.21
CA ALA A 70 13.59 -20.69 9.94
C ALA A 70 14.14 -21.86 9.12
N GLN A 71 13.77 -21.98 7.84
CA GLN A 71 14.30 -23.02 6.95
C GLN A 71 15.82 -22.90 6.75
N ILE A 72 16.34 -21.67 6.63
CA ILE A 72 17.79 -21.43 6.55
C ILE A 72 18.50 -21.96 7.80
N GLU A 73 17.95 -21.70 8.98
CA GLU A 73 18.56 -22.13 10.24
C GLU A 73 18.51 -23.66 10.42
N GLU A 74 17.40 -24.28 10.03
CA GLU A 74 17.28 -25.75 10.02
C GLU A 74 18.33 -26.40 9.12
N LEU A 75 18.48 -25.90 7.88
CA LEU A 75 19.48 -26.41 6.93
C LEU A 75 20.91 -26.15 7.40
N ARG A 76 21.17 -25.02 8.08
CA ARG A 76 22.48 -24.74 8.70
C ARG A 76 22.78 -25.76 9.80
N HIS A 77 21.80 -26.08 10.63
CA HIS A 77 21.96 -27.08 11.68
C HIS A 77 22.24 -28.46 11.10
N GLU A 78 21.47 -28.90 10.09
CA GLU A 78 21.68 -30.17 9.42
C GLU A 78 23.07 -30.26 8.79
N ARG A 79 23.51 -29.20 8.09
CA ARG A 79 24.88 -29.11 7.55
C ARG A 79 25.92 -29.28 8.65
N GLN A 80 25.79 -28.58 9.78
CA GLN A 80 26.73 -28.69 10.89
C GLN A 80 26.78 -30.11 11.46
N GLN A 81 25.62 -30.76 11.65
CA GLN A 81 25.55 -32.14 12.11
C GLN A 81 26.27 -33.10 11.15
N LEU A 82 25.98 -32.99 9.84
CA LEU A 82 26.63 -33.80 8.82
C LEU A 82 28.15 -33.57 8.79
N MET A 83 28.61 -32.32 8.94
CA MET A 83 30.04 -32.01 9.04
C MET A 83 30.68 -32.66 10.25
N VAL A 84 30.03 -32.63 11.42
CA VAL A 84 30.53 -33.30 12.63
C VAL A 84 30.66 -34.81 12.39
N MET A 85 29.65 -35.45 11.79
CA MET A 85 29.70 -36.88 11.46
C MET A 85 30.86 -37.22 10.50
N LEU A 86 31.06 -36.40 9.46
CA LEU A 86 32.17 -36.59 8.52
C LEU A 86 33.53 -36.41 9.20
N ASN A 87 33.68 -35.40 10.05
CA ASN A 87 34.92 -35.15 10.79
C ASN A 87 35.25 -36.28 11.77
N LEU A 88 34.24 -36.85 12.43
CA LEU A 88 34.42 -38.02 13.31
C LEU A 88 34.86 -39.27 12.54
N HIS A 89 34.33 -39.48 11.33
CA HIS A 89 34.70 -40.62 10.48
C HIS A 89 36.11 -40.47 9.90
N ARG A 90 36.54 -39.24 9.55
CA ARG A 90 37.80 -38.93 8.85
C ARG A 90 39.06 -39.65 9.36
N PRO A 91 39.36 -39.74 10.67
CA PRO A 91 40.54 -40.47 11.16
C PRO A 91 40.51 -41.97 10.90
N THR A 92 39.32 -42.56 10.72
CA THR A 92 39.12 -44.00 10.43
C THR A 92 38.90 -44.30 8.95
N CYS A 93 38.82 -43.27 8.12
CA CYS A 93 38.49 -43.42 6.70
C CYS A 93 39.67 -44.03 5.92
N ILE A 94 39.41 -45.13 5.22
CA ILE A 94 40.39 -45.85 4.40
C ILE A 94 40.74 -45.06 3.13
N VAL A 95 39.79 -44.24 2.65
CA VAL A 95 39.95 -43.35 1.49
C VAL A 95 40.42 -41.99 1.99
N ARG A 96 41.69 -41.87 2.40
CA ARG A 96 42.22 -40.60 2.93
C ARG A 96 42.24 -39.54 1.83
N THR A 97 41.31 -38.60 1.88
CA THR A 97 41.34 -37.37 1.08
C THR A 97 41.62 -36.19 2.00
N ASP A 98 42.81 -35.64 1.84
CA ASP A 98 43.37 -34.59 2.71
C ASP A 98 42.76 -33.21 2.39
N SER A 99 41.79 -33.14 1.48
CA SER A 99 41.41 -31.91 0.78
C SER A 99 39.93 -31.56 0.91
N VAL A 100 39.50 -31.21 2.13
CA VAL A 100 38.40 -30.25 2.31
C VAL A 100 38.84 -29.32 3.43
N LYS A 101 39.50 -28.22 3.06
CA LYS A 101 39.65 -27.06 3.95
C LYS A 101 38.31 -26.37 3.94
N THR A 102 37.66 -26.32 5.09
CA THR A 102 36.41 -25.58 5.30
C THR A 102 36.74 -24.08 5.29
N PRO A 103 36.21 -23.27 4.36
CA PRO A 103 36.03 -21.86 4.63
C PRO A 103 34.88 -21.77 5.64
N GLU A 104 35.19 -21.34 6.86
CA GLU A 104 34.19 -21.12 7.91
C GLU A 104 33.37 -19.85 7.67
N ASP A 105 33.77 -19.00 6.71
CA ASP A 105 33.18 -17.67 6.50
C ASP A 105 32.45 -17.57 5.15
N GLU A 106 31.29 -18.21 5.03
CA GLU A 106 30.22 -17.70 4.16
C GLU A 106 29.14 -17.12 5.08
N ALA A 107 29.54 -16.15 5.90
CA ALA A 107 28.61 -15.25 6.54
C ALA A 107 27.90 -14.49 5.41
N ASN A 108 26.67 -14.90 5.08
CA ASN A 108 25.83 -14.17 4.15
C ASN A 108 25.60 -12.76 4.73
N PRO A 109 26.22 -11.69 4.20
CA PRO A 109 26.22 -10.38 4.83
C PRO A 109 24.82 -9.74 4.92
N LEU A 110 23.85 -10.31 4.19
CA LEU A 110 22.46 -9.86 4.19
C LEU A 110 21.63 -10.38 5.36
N LEU A 111 22.12 -11.36 6.13
CA LEU A 111 21.42 -11.88 7.32
C LEU A 111 21.82 -11.17 8.62
N GLU A 112 22.95 -10.44 8.65
CA GLU A 112 23.38 -9.71 9.85
C GLU A 112 22.85 -8.27 9.94
N GLN A 113 22.18 -7.77 8.90
CA GLN A 113 21.73 -6.36 8.85
C GLN A 113 20.23 -6.15 9.16
N PHE A 114 19.44 -7.20 9.41
CA PHE A 114 18.00 -7.08 9.73
C PHE A 114 17.46 -8.14 10.70
#